data_AF-A9ED95-F1
#
_entry.id   AF-A9ED95-F1
#
_cell.length_a   1.000
_cell.length_b   1.000
_cell.length_c   1.000
_cell.angle_alpha   90.00
_cell.angle_beta   90.00
_cell.angle_gamma   90.00
#
_symmetry.space_group_name_H-M   'P 1'
#
loop_
_entity.id
_entity.type
_entity.pdbx_description
1 polymer ?
#
loop_
_entity_poly.entity_id
_entity_poly.type
_entity_poly.pdbx_seq_one_letter_code
_entity_poly.pdbx_strand_id
1 'polypeptide(L)'
;MKFLKWFKSEQKKKVNDFIDYDTNFENIKLTQDICESVINKKIPSSEKFYLNEYYISEGEYFRANEILFCLTSKIHGSGLINIKLPFSGKLEKVYFKLFQTISFDRIIFSITRIDDNMIDEAIFNQSRIKLEDTVVVLLEDEFTDEKTIKVNKVSSEDTQYFKLYLDETSNANDFLGLTLINHQGFVYISFYSKNEDITLALGDSLILLFEDKTKLNFTFKNAGEGTRGDRFNHAPIGFEELNTFLTKDLLKVKLISKRKNLYSIYHMDHSIIKNNDSDSSQQTQYSNKKEGQFLLKYMTGCFIEMNQKYKI
;
A
#
# COMPACT_ATOMS: atom_id res chain seq x y z
N MET A 1 40.87 8.24 32.51
CA MET A 1 41.80 8.08 31.39
C MET A 1 42.11 6.59 31.20
N LYS A 2 41.41 5.91 30.29
CA LYS A 2 41.86 4.67 29.64
C LYS A 2 41.31 4.71 28.21
N PHE A 3 42.23 4.95 27.29
CA PHE A 3 42.00 5.07 25.86
C PHE A 3 41.96 3.69 25.20
N LEU A 4 41.16 3.62 24.14
CA LEU A 4 41.12 2.71 22.99
C LEU A 4 42.21 1.61 22.89
N LYS A 5 41.77 0.40 22.49
CA LYS A 5 42.20 -0.18 21.21
C LYS A 5 41.21 -1.24 20.68
N TRP A 6 40.70 -0.92 19.48
CA TRP A 6 40.44 -1.82 18.35
C TRP A 6 39.45 -2.98 18.54
N PHE A 7 38.17 -2.69 18.24
CA PHE A 7 37.34 -3.65 17.53
C PHE A 7 37.71 -3.57 16.05
N LYS A 8 38.41 -4.59 15.55
CA LYS A 8 38.41 -4.88 14.11
C LYS A 8 36.99 -5.31 13.75
N SER A 9 36.43 -4.62 12.76
CA SER A 9 35.22 -4.99 12.07
C SER A 9 35.44 -6.36 11.41
N GLU A 10 34.87 -7.41 11.99
CA GLU A 10 34.51 -8.58 11.20
C GLU A 10 33.19 -8.24 10.52
N GLN A 11 33.31 -7.99 9.21
CA GLN A 11 32.19 -7.90 8.30
C GLN A 11 31.25 -9.08 8.55
N LYS A 12 30.06 -8.81 9.09
CA LYS A 12 28.94 -9.73 8.96
C LYS A 12 28.70 -9.90 7.47
N LYS A 13 29.16 -11.02 6.91
CA LYS A 13 28.69 -11.54 5.63
C LYS A 13 27.16 -11.50 5.69
N LYS A 14 26.55 -10.65 4.86
CA LYS A 14 25.15 -10.79 4.49
C LYS A 14 25.00 -12.19 3.91
N VAL A 15 24.27 -13.05 4.61
CA VAL A 15 23.89 -14.38 4.14
C VAL A 15 22.81 -14.14 3.08
N ASN A 16 23.25 -13.93 1.85
CA ASN A 16 22.43 -14.04 0.64
C ASN A 16 22.84 -15.36 -0.03
N ASP A 17 22.40 -16.49 0.50
CA ASP A 17 22.59 -17.81 -0.15
C ASP A 17 21.40 -18.68 0.27
N PHE A 18 20.32 -18.69 -0.52
CA PHE A 18 19.11 -19.46 -0.17
C PHE A 18 18.51 -20.33 -1.29
N ILE A 19 19.13 -20.46 -2.47
CA ILE A 19 18.60 -21.32 -3.53
C ILE A 19 19.75 -21.96 -4.33
N ASP A 20 19.64 -23.26 -4.59
CA ASP A 20 20.45 -23.97 -5.59
C ASP A 20 19.87 -23.66 -6.98
N TYR A 21 20.65 -22.97 -7.82
CA TYR A 21 20.16 -22.38 -9.07
C TYR A 21 20.46 -23.29 -10.25
N ASP A 22 19.44 -23.99 -10.76
CA ASP A 22 19.47 -24.46 -12.15
C ASP A 22 18.86 -23.38 -13.05
N THR A 23 19.59 -23.03 -14.09
CA THR A 23 19.30 -21.95 -15.02
C THR A 23 17.97 -22.20 -15.77
N ASN A 24 17.07 -21.20 -15.76
CA ASN A 24 15.77 -21.13 -16.45
C ASN A 24 14.56 -21.77 -15.71
N PHE A 25 13.86 -21.02 -14.85
CA PHE A 25 12.61 -21.51 -14.25
C PHE A 25 11.37 -20.97 -14.96
N GLU A 26 10.74 -21.83 -15.75
CA GLU A 26 9.35 -21.73 -16.20
C GLU A 26 8.39 -22.48 -15.26
N ASN A 27 8.86 -23.38 -14.38
CA ASN A 27 8.03 -24.21 -13.50
C ASN A 27 8.58 -24.28 -12.06
N ILE A 28 7.74 -24.03 -11.07
CA ILE A 28 8.05 -24.09 -9.64
C ILE A 28 7.46 -25.36 -9.03
N LYS A 29 8.26 -26.07 -8.23
CA LYS A 29 7.88 -27.29 -7.52
C LYS A 29 7.87 -27.05 -6.01
N LEU A 30 6.98 -27.75 -5.31
CA LEU A 30 6.99 -27.80 -3.85
C LEU A 30 7.98 -28.87 -3.39
N THR A 31 9.15 -28.48 -2.88
CA THR A 31 10.13 -29.43 -2.33
C THR A 31 10.07 -29.44 -0.81
N GLN A 32 10.50 -30.56 -0.21
CA GLN A 32 10.56 -30.69 1.25
C GLN A 32 11.52 -29.67 1.85
N ASP A 33 12.69 -29.48 1.26
CA ASP A 33 13.71 -28.53 1.74
C ASP A 33 13.20 -27.08 1.77
N ILE A 34 12.43 -26.67 0.74
CA ILE A 34 11.79 -25.34 0.71
C ILE A 34 10.79 -25.21 1.87
N CYS A 35 9.96 -26.22 2.12
CA CYS A 35 9.01 -26.15 3.23
C CYS A 35 9.69 -26.17 4.61
N GLU A 36 10.71 -27.01 4.80
CA GLU A 36 11.44 -27.14 6.08
C GLU A 36 12.21 -25.85 6.42
N SER A 37 12.82 -25.20 5.42
CA SER A 37 13.49 -23.91 5.58
C SER A 37 12.53 -22.78 5.98
N VAL A 38 11.31 -22.75 5.41
CA VAL A 38 10.30 -21.73 5.72
C VAL A 38 9.69 -21.92 7.11
N ILE A 39 9.38 -23.17 7.50
CA ILE A 39 8.76 -23.48 8.80
C ILE A 39 9.81 -23.56 9.92
N ASN A 40 11.11 -23.62 9.58
CA ASN A 40 12.21 -23.86 10.51
C ASN A 40 11.99 -25.11 11.38
N LYS A 41 11.48 -26.17 10.76
CA LYS A 41 11.17 -27.46 11.40
C LYS A 41 11.27 -28.57 10.36
N LYS A 42 11.72 -29.74 10.80
CA LYS A 42 11.69 -30.95 9.98
C LYS A 42 10.25 -31.38 9.70
N ILE A 43 9.91 -31.62 8.44
CA ILE A 43 8.57 -31.97 7.99
C ILE A 43 8.61 -33.43 7.53
N PRO A 44 7.67 -34.29 7.96
CA PRO A 44 7.62 -35.66 7.47
C PRO A 44 7.40 -35.69 5.95
N SER A 45 8.07 -36.58 5.23
CA SER A 45 7.88 -36.75 3.78
C SER A 45 6.45 -37.22 3.41
N SER A 46 5.70 -37.74 4.39
CA SER A 46 4.28 -38.08 4.27
C SER A 46 3.34 -36.89 4.43
N GLU A 47 3.85 -35.70 4.77
CA GLU A 47 3.04 -34.50 4.94
C GLU A 47 2.31 -34.16 3.64
N LYS A 48 1.09 -33.67 3.81
CA LYS A 48 0.24 -33.27 2.70
C LYS A 48 -0.24 -31.86 2.95
N PHE A 49 -0.01 -31.00 1.96
CA PHE A 49 -0.48 -29.63 1.99
C PHE A 49 -1.77 -29.50 1.20
N TYR A 50 -2.58 -28.52 1.51
CA TYR A 50 -3.63 -28.05 0.62
C TYR A 50 -3.52 -26.55 0.47
N LEU A 51 -3.90 -26.05 -0.71
CA LEU A 51 -4.01 -24.62 -0.91
C LEU A 51 -5.19 -24.08 -0.11
N ASN A 52 -4.89 -23.12 0.75
CA ASN A 52 -5.89 -22.40 1.53
C ASN A 52 -6.40 -21.16 0.79
N GLU A 53 -5.49 -20.39 0.20
CA GLU A 53 -5.82 -19.09 -0.38
C GLU A 53 -4.92 -18.74 -1.57
N TYR A 54 -5.53 -18.11 -2.60
CA TYR A 54 -4.84 -17.47 -3.71
C TYR A 54 -4.72 -15.97 -3.43
N TYR A 55 -3.52 -15.42 -3.56
CA TYR A 55 -3.33 -13.97 -3.53
C TYR A 55 -2.99 -13.38 -4.90
N ILE A 56 -2.81 -14.24 -5.90
CA ILE A 56 -2.53 -13.88 -7.28
C ILE A 56 -3.24 -14.86 -8.22
N SER A 57 -3.72 -14.36 -9.36
CA SER A 57 -4.40 -15.10 -10.40
C SER A 57 -3.49 -15.40 -11.59
N GLU A 58 -3.83 -16.43 -12.36
CA GLU A 58 -3.16 -16.68 -13.65
C GLU A 58 -3.25 -15.44 -14.54
N GLY A 59 -2.13 -15.07 -15.16
CA GLY A 59 -1.97 -13.87 -15.98
C GLY A 59 -1.45 -12.64 -15.23
N GLU A 60 -1.47 -12.64 -13.90
CA GLU A 60 -1.07 -11.47 -13.09
C GLU A 60 0.43 -11.41 -12.81
N TYR A 61 0.91 -10.19 -12.57
CA TYR A 61 2.27 -9.83 -12.21
C TYR A 61 2.43 -9.77 -10.68
N PHE A 62 3.62 -10.10 -10.19
CA PHE A 62 4.01 -10.02 -8.78
C PHE A 62 5.43 -9.48 -8.62
N ARG A 63 5.70 -8.88 -7.46
CA ARG A 63 7.05 -8.48 -7.05
C ARG A 63 7.76 -9.58 -6.28
N ALA A 64 9.08 -9.46 -6.27
CA ALA A 64 9.92 -10.18 -5.32
C ALA A 64 9.38 -10.06 -3.88
N ASN A 65 9.29 -11.21 -3.22
CA ASN A 65 8.88 -11.42 -1.83
C ASN A 65 7.40 -11.17 -1.50
N GLU A 66 6.55 -10.89 -2.50
CA GLU A 66 5.10 -10.91 -2.31
C GLU A 66 4.60 -12.35 -2.08
N ILE A 67 3.57 -12.48 -1.23
CA ILE A 67 2.91 -13.77 -0.99
C ILE A 67 2.02 -14.05 -2.18
N LEU A 68 2.28 -15.17 -2.86
CA LEU A 68 1.50 -15.63 -4.00
C LEU A 68 0.39 -16.60 -3.57
N PHE A 69 0.72 -17.51 -2.66
CA PHE A 69 -0.17 -18.58 -2.20
C PHE A 69 0.05 -18.88 -0.72
N CYS A 70 -1.00 -19.31 -0.03
CA CYS A 70 -0.89 -19.86 1.33
C CYS A 70 -1.28 -21.35 1.34
N LEU A 71 -0.35 -22.20 1.76
CA LEU A 71 -0.56 -23.64 1.91
C LEU A 71 -0.75 -23.98 3.39
N THR A 72 -1.67 -24.89 3.69
CA THR A 72 -1.90 -25.39 5.05
C THR A 72 -1.58 -26.87 5.13
N SER A 73 -0.88 -27.27 6.20
CA SER A 73 -0.64 -28.69 6.52
C SER A 73 -1.93 -29.39 6.95
N LYS A 74 -2.17 -30.57 6.41
CA LYS A 74 -3.34 -31.39 6.75
C LYS A 74 -3.09 -32.33 7.93
N ILE A 75 -1.86 -32.84 8.08
CA ILE A 75 -1.63 -34.05 8.90
C ILE A 75 -0.92 -33.74 10.20
N HIS A 76 0.11 -32.90 10.20
CA HIS A 76 0.95 -32.69 11.39
C HIS A 76 0.85 -31.31 12.03
N GLY A 77 -0.09 -30.47 11.57
CA GLY A 77 -0.33 -29.14 12.14
C GLY A 77 0.88 -28.22 11.97
N SER A 78 1.61 -28.39 10.87
CA SER A 78 2.90 -27.75 10.60
C SER A 78 2.81 -26.23 10.35
N GLY A 79 1.61 -25.64 10.45
CA GLY A 79 1.35 -24.22 10.25
C GLY A 79 0.95 -23.86 8.83
N LEU A 80 0.85 -22.54 8.59
CA LEU A 80 0.65 -21.93 7.28
C LEU A 80 2.01 -21.72 6.60
N ILE A 81 2.10 -22.07 5.32
CA ILE A 81 3.28 -21.80 4.49
C ILE A 81 2.90 -20.75 3.46
N ASN A 82 3.52 -19.58 3.58
CA ASN A 82 3.39 -18.52 2.59
C ASN A 82 4.43 -18.71 1.49
N ILE A 83 3.97 -18.91 0.26
CA ILE A 83 4.84 -19.06 -0.91
C ILE A 83 5.18 -17.67 -1.43
N LYS A 84 6.48 -17.36 -1.42
CA LYS A 84 7.09 -16.13 -1.90
C LYS A 84 8.24 -16.46 -2.86
N LEU A 85 8.49 -15.62 -3.85
CA LEU A 85 9.63 -15.77 -4.76
C LEU A 85 10.60 -14.60 -4.58
N PRO A 86 11.93 -14.80 -4.62
CA PRO A 86 12.90 -13.74 -4.39
C PRO A 86 13.13 -12.82 -5.60
N PHE A 87 12.30 -12.94 -6.63
CA PHE A 87 12.36 -12.17 -7.87
C PHE A 87 10.95 -11.84 -8.34
N SER A 88 10.84 -10.85 -9.22
CA SER A 88 9.58 -10.39 -9.81
C SER A 88 9.20 -11.21 -11.04
N GLY A 89 7.91 -11.32 -11.35
CA GLY A 89 7.47 -12.10 -12.50
C GLY A 89 5.98 -12.02 -12.80
N LYS A 90 5.55 -12.85 -13.75
CA LYS A 90 4.15 -13.08 -14.12
C LYS A 90 3.79 -14.53 -13.84
N LEU A 91 2.65 -14.75 -13.20
CA LEU A 91 2.09 -16.08 -12.99
C LEU A 91 1.42 -16.55 -14.27
N GLU A 92 1.96 -17.59 -14.92
CA GLU A 92 1.41 -18.08 -16.18
C GLU A 92 0.33 -19.15 -15.96
N LYS A 93 0.54 -20.04 -15.00
CA LYS A 93 -0.38 -21.14 -14.73
C LYS A 93 -0.26 -21.67 -13.31
N VAL A 94 -1.38 -22.09 -12.74
CA VAL A 94 -1.49 -22.81 -11.47
C VAL A 94 -1.99 -24.22 -11.76
N TYR A 95 -1.23 -25.23 -11.34
CA TYR A 95 -1.52 -26.64 -11.62
C TYR A 95 -2.37 -27.34 -10.55
N PHE A 96 -2.88 -26.60 -9.59
CA PHE A 96 -3.65 -27.12 -8.46
C PHE A 96 -4.79 -26.16 -8.11
N LYS A 97 -5.87 -26.71 -7.54
CA LYS A 97 -7.07 -25.97 -7.13
C LYS A 97 -7.11 -25.71 -5.62
N LEU A 98 -7.93 -24.76 -5.19
CA LEU A 98 -8.28 -24.56 -3.77
C LEU A 98 -8.69 -25.87 -3.11
N PHE A 99 -8.18 -26.10 -1.90
CA PHE A 99 -8.40 -27.30 -1.07
C PHE A 99 -7.93 -28.62 -1.70
N GLN A 100 -7.31 -28.59 -2.89
CA GLN A 100 -6.68 -29.77 -3.47
C GLN A 100 -5.42 -30.11 -2.69
N THR A 101 -5.25 -31.40 -2.41
CA THR A 101 -4.06 -31.88 -1.71
C THR A 101 -2.85 -31.96 -2.66
N ILE A 102 -1.72 -31.44 -2.19
CA ILE A 102 -0.44 -31.36 -2.88
C ILE A 102 0.58 -32.17 -2.07
N SER A 103 1.33 -33.02 -2.79
CA SER A 103 2.48 -33.74 -2.27
C SER A 103 3.76 -33.10 -2.78
N PHE A 104 4.88 -33.39 -2.12
CA PHE A 104 6.20 -32.92 -2.55
C PHE A 104 6.53 -33.34 -4.00
N ASP A 105 7.46 -32.58 -4.60
CA ASP A 105 8.02 -32.72 -5.94
C ASP A 105 7.04 -32.52 -7.10
N ARG A 106 5.81 -32.11 -6.80
CA ARG A 106 4.83 -31.68 -7.80
C ARG A 106 5.09 -30.25 -8.24
N ILE A 107 4.93 -30.02 -9.54
CA ILE A 107 4.86 -28.66 -10.10
C ILE A 107 3.58 -28.03 -9.56
N ILE A 108 3.74 -26.86 -8.94
CA ILE A 108 2.66 -26.09 -8.37
C ILE A 108 2.24 -24.98 -9.34
N PHE A 109 3.17 -24.21 -9.89
CA PHE A 109 2.85 -23.15 -10.84
C PHE A 109 3.98 -22.89 -11.82
N SER A 110 3.65 -22.27 -12.94
CA SER A 110 4.59 -21.78 -13.94
C SER A 110 4.64 -20.27 -13.95
N ILE A 111 5.82 -19.70 -14.20
CA ILE A 111 6.06 -18.27 -14.13
C ILE A 111 6.99 -17.81 -15.25
N THR A 112 6.84 -16.55 -15.63
CA THR A 112 7.79 -15.81 -16.47
C THR A 112 8.49 -14.79 -15.59
N ARG A 113 9.82 -14.83 -15.52
CA ARG A 113 10.60 -13.80 -14.80
C ARG A 113 10.56 -12.49 -15.55
N ILE A 114 10.51 -11.39 -14.80
CA ILE A 114 10.49 -10.04 -15.35
C ILE A 114 11.55 -9.23 -14.63
N ASP A 115 12.27 -8.41 -15.41
CA ASP A 115 13.25 -7.48 -14.85
C ASP A 115 12.58 -6.48 -13.92
N ASP A 116 13.22 -6.19 -12.79
CA ASP A 116 12.69 -5.26 -11.78
C ASP A 116 12.45 -3.85 -12.35
N ASN A 117 13.12 -3.46 -13.44
CA ASN A 117 12.89 -2.18 -14.10
C ASN A 117 11.56 -2.13 -14.89
N MET A 118 11.00 -3.29 -15.25
CA MET A 118 9.76 -3.40 -16.03
C MET A 118 8.55 -3.76 -15.16
N ILE A 119 8.78 -4.35 -13.97
CA ILE A 119 7.68 -4.86 -13.14
C ILE A 119 6.74 -3.75 -12.67
N ASP A 120 7.26 -2.56 -12.36
CA ASP A 120 6.41 -1.45 -11.89
C ASP A 120 5.44 -0.93 -12.95
N GLU A 121 5.84 -0.96 -14.23
CA GLU A 121 4.95 -0.65 -15.34
C GLU A 121 3.91 -1.75 -15.54
N ALA A 122 4.31 -3.01 -15.46
CA ALA A 122 3.41 -4.15 -15.62
C ALA A 122 2.34 -4.19 -14.51
N ILE A 123 2.75 -4.03 -13.25
CA ILE A 123 1.85 -3.95 -12.08
C ILE A 123 0.93 -2.73 -12.20
N PHE A 124 1.46 -1.56 -12.59
CA PHE A 124 0.64 -0.37 -12.82
C PHE A 124 -0.47 -0.63 -13.84
N ASN A 125 -0.14 -1.23 -14.99
CA ASN A 125 -1.12 -1.51 -16.02
C ASN A 125 -2.17 -2.55 -15.58
N GLN A 126 -1.78 -3.55 -14.78
CA GLN A 126 -2.71 -4.50 -14.19
C GLN A 126 -3.69 -3.83 -13.23
N SER A 127 -3.20 -2.94 -12.35
CA SER A 127 -4.04 -2.27 -11.35
C SER A 127 -4.84 -1.09 -11.92
N ARG A 128 -4.54 -0.64 -13.14
CA ARG A 128 -5.04 0.63 -13.69
C ARG A 128 -6.56 0.77 -13.65
N ILE A 129 -7.29 -0.26 -14.06
CA ILE A 129 -8.77 -0.25 -14.07
C ILE A 129 -9.31 -0.03 -12.66
N LYS A 130 -8.70 -0.68 -11.65
CA LYS A 130 -9.07 -0.49 -10.24
C LYS A 130 -8.79 0.94 -9.78
N LEU A 131 -7.63 1.51 -10.12
CA LEU A 131 -7.25 2.88 -9.75
C LEU A 131 -8.20 3.92 -10.38
N GLU A 132 -8.61 3.71 -11.63
CA GLU A 132 -9.54 4.56 -12.38
C GLU A 132 -11.00 4.46 -11.89
N ASP A 133 -11.35 3.43 -11.10
CA ASP A 133 -12.65 3.33 -10.40
C ASP A 133 -12.70 4.22 -9.14
N THR A 134 -12.37 5.49 -9.34
CA THR A 134 -12.45 6.58 -8.37
C THR A 134 -13.66 7.45 -8.73
N VAL A 135 -14.55 7.70 -7.76
CA VAL A 135 -15.84 8.36 -8.00
C VAL A 135 -15.92 9.64 -7.20
N VAL A 136 -16.14 10.75 -7.91
CA VAL A 136 -16.55 12.04 -7.35
C VAL A 136 -18.04 12.21 -7.62
N VAL A 137 -18.80 12.71 -6.64
CA VAL A 137 -20.25 12.88 -6.74
C VAL A 137 -20.65 14.30 -6.41
N LEU A 138 -21.77 14.74 -6.99
CA LEU A 138 -22.55 15.87 -6.50
C LEU A 138 -23.62 15.35 -5.54
N LEU A 139 -23.66 15.89 -4.33
CA LEU A 139 -24.74 15.72 -3.37
C LEU A 139 -25.50 17.03 -3.24
N GLU A 140 -26.81 16.93 -3.18
CA GLU A 140 -27.72 18.04 -2.88
C GLU A 140 -28.53 17.64 -1.65
N ASP A 141 -28.46 18.45 -0.60
CA ASP A 141 -29.28 18.27 0.59
C ASP A 141 -30.68 18.82 0.31
N GLU A 142 -31.66 17.92 0.24
CA GLU A 142 -33.06 18.25 -0.05
C GLU A 142 -33.72 19.13 1.03
N PHE A 143 -33.12 19.25 2.23
CA PHE A 143 -33.65 20.10 3.30
C PHE A 143 -33.13 21.53 3.25
N THR A 144 -31.89 21.72 2.80
CA THR A 144 -31.16 23.01 2.88
C THR A 144 -30.79 23.57 1.51
N ASP A 145 -31.03 22.81 0.44
CA ASP A 145 -30.56 23.06 -0.93
C ASP A 145 -29.02 23.18 -1.03
N GLU A 146 -28.30 22.69 -0.01
CA GLU A 146 -26.84 22.73 0.03
C GLU A 146 -26.22 21.75 -0.95
N LYS A 147 -25.29 22.24 -1.77
CA LYS A 147 -24.60 21.42 -2.77
C LYS A 147 -23.18 21.13 -2.36
N THR A 148 -22.81 19.85 -2.41
CA THR A 148 -21.48 19.37 -2.07
C THR A 148 -20.93 18.47 -3.16
N ILE A 149 -19.81 18.85 -3.76
CA ILE A 149 -19.00 17.94 -4.58
C ILE A 149 -17.96 17.30 -3.68
N LYS A 150 -17.92 15.98 -3.62
CA LYS A 150 -16.92 15.25 -2.83
C LYS A 150 -16.48 13.95 -3.49
N VAL A 151 -15.29 13.50 -3.15
CA VAL A 151 -14.84 12.13 -3.44
C VAL A 151 -15.69 11.17 -2.61
N ASN A 152 -16.26 10.14 -3.23
CA ASN A 152 -17.08 9.13 -2.57
C ASN A 152 -16.42 7.76 -2.53
N LYS A 153 -15.60 7.46 -3.55
CA LYS A 153 -14.92 6.17 -3.73
C LYS A 153 -13.51 6.43 -4.27
N VAL A 154 -12.51 5.69 -3.79
CA VAL A 154 -11.11 5.80 -4.23
C VAL A 154 -10.57 4.41 -4.58
N SER A 155 -10.13 4.22 -5.82
CA SER A 155 -9.52 2.97 -6.28
C SER A 155 -10.35 1.70 -5.97
N SER A 156 -11.63 1.70 -6.33
CA SER A 156 -12.61 0.65 -5.98
C SER A 156 -12.90 0.44 -4.49
N GLU A 157 -12.30 1.20 -3.57
CA GLU A 157 -12.61 1.14 -2.13
C GLU A 157 -13.72 2.13 -1.76
N ASP A 158 -14.65 1.70 -0.91
CA ASP A 158 -15.72 2.52 -0.31
C ASP A 158 -15.15 3.46 0.76
N THR A 159 -14.26 4.36 0.33
CA THR A 159 -13.64 5.39 1.14
C THR A 159 -13.50 6.66 0.32
N GLN A 160 -13.67 7.80 1.00
CA GLN A 160 -13.45 9.12 0.39
C GLN A 160 -11.98 9.54 0.41
N TYR A 161 -11.10 8.84 1.14
CA TYR A 161 -9.74 9.28 1.40
C TYR A 161 -8.71 8.53 0.56
N PHE A 162 -7.87 9.27 -0.14
CA PHE A 162 -6.58 8.79 -0.63
C PHE A 162 -5.61 8.64 0.54
N LYS A 163 -4.97 7.47 0.69
CA LYS A 163 -4.13 7.13 1.83
C LYS A 163 -2.65 7.33 1.51
N LEU A 164 -1.92 7.95 2.42
CA LEU A 164 -0.45 7.92 2.51
C LEU A 164 -0.06 7.12 3.74
N TYR A 165 0.96 6.28 3.63
CA TYR A 165 1.34 5.36 4.71
C TYR A 165 2.50 5.92 5.52
N LEU A 166 2.48 5.65 6.82
CA LEU A 166 3.49 6.08 7.77
C LEU A 166 4.87 5.52 7.37
N ASP A 167 5.91 6.33 7.53
CA ASP A 167 7.28 5.93 7.26
C ASP A 167 7.68 4.70 8.06
N GLU A 168 8.32 3.74 7.40
CA GLU A 168 8.79 2.47 7.98
C GLU A 168 7.69 1.58 8.61
N THR A 169 6.40 1.85 8.39
CA THR A 169 5.34 0.96 8.90
C THR A 169 5.21 -0.32 8.07
N SER A 170 4.85 -1.41 8.75
CA SER A 170 4.38 -2.64 8.12
C SER A 170 2.85 -2.77 8.13
N ASN A 171 2.13 -1.83 8.75
CA ASN A 171 0.69 -1.89 8.98
C ASN A 171 -0.06 -0.90 8.08
N ALA A 172 -1.00 -1.39 7.27
CA ALA A 172 -1.81 -0.58 6.38
C ALA A 172 -2.78 0.38 7.11
N ASN A 173 -3.05 0.16 8.40
CA ASN A 173 -3.86 1.08 9.21
C ASN A 173 -3.11 2.35 9.63
N ASP A 174 -1.78 2.37 9.55
CA ASP A 174 -0.99 3.55 9.91
C ASP A 174 -0.91 4.52 8.73
N PHE A 175 -2.02 5.21 8.46
CA PHE A 175 -2.13 6.11 7.32
C PHE A 175 -2.60 7.53 7.67
N LEU A 176 -2.32 8.43 6.74
CA LEU A 176 -2.87 9.76 6.62
C LEU A 176 -3.73 9.80 5.36
N GLY A 177 -5.04 9.95 5.54
CA GLY A 177 -6.04 10.11 4.50
C GLY A 177 -6.15 11.57 4.06
N LEU A 178 -6.36 11.79 2.76
CA LEU A 178 -6.58 13.08 2.12
C LEU A 178 -7.77 12.98 1.18
N THR A 179 -8.66 13.97 1.19
CA THR A 179 -9.78 14.05 0.24
C THR A 179 -10.11 15.49 -0.13
N LEU A 180 -10.73 15.68 -1.28
CA LEU A 180 -11.10 16.99 -1.82
C LEU A 180 -12.61 17.18 -1.73
N ILE A 181 -13.03 18.34 -1.22
CA ILE A 181 -14.44 18.67 -1.05
C ILE A 181 -14.66 20.11 -1.52
N ASN A 182 -15.73 20.34 -2.29
CA ASN A 182 -16.32 21.65 -2.52
C ASN A 182 -17.70 21.64 -1.88
N HIS A 183 -17.90 22.42 -0.82
CA HIS A 183 -19.18 22.60 -0.17
C HIS A 183 -19.66 24.04 -0.38
N GLN A 184 -20.77 24.23 -1.10
CA GLN A 184 -21.32 25.54 -1.45
C GLN A 184 -20.29 26.53 -2.08
N GLY A 185 -19.42 26.04 -2.97
CA GLY A 185 -18.37 26.84 -3.60
C GLY A 185 -17.09 26.97 -2.76
N PHE A 186 -17.09 26.54 -1.50
CA PHE A 186 -15.91 26.51 -0.65
C PHE A 186 -15.10 25.24 -0.85
N VAL A 187 -13.94 25.36 -1.49
CA VAL A 187 -13.03 24.24 -1.78
C VAL A 187 -12.00 24.06 -0.67
N TYR A 188 -11.89 22.83 -0.16
CA TYR A 188 -10.93 22.47 0.87
C TYR A 188 -10.42 21.04 0.71
N ILE A 189 -9.25 20.79 1.30
CA ILE A 189 -8.72 19.45 1.51
C ILE A 189 -9.07 19.02 2.94
N SER A 190 -9.63 17.83 3.08
CA SER A 190 -9.91 17.20 4.37
C SER A 190 -8.89 16.10 4.63
N PHE A 191 -8.36 16.08 5.85
CA PHE A 191 -7.36 15.14 6.33
C PHE A 191 -7.97 14.24 7.39
N TYR A 192 -7.59 12.97 7.33
CA TYR A 192 -7.97 11.95 8.30
C TYR A 192 -6.70 11.22 8.77
N SER A 193 -6.48 11.09 10.07
CA SER A 193 -5.32 10.37 10.59
C SER A 193 -5.74 9.29 11.57
N LYS A 194 -5.18 8.09 11.36
CA LYS A 194 -5.25 6.99 12.32
C LYS A 194 -4.12 6.97 13.35
N ASN A 195 -3.17 7.89 13.24
CA ASN A 195 -2.03 7.95 14.14
C ASN A 195 -2.47 8.45 15.53
N GLU A 196 -2.38 7.59 16.55
CA GLU A 196 -2.78 7.95 17.92
C GLU A 196 -1.94 9.08 18.53
N ASP A 197 -0.70 9.23 18.08
CA ASP A 197 0.23 10.24 18.56
C ASP A 197 -0.04 11.61 17.95
N ILE A 198 -0.80 11.72 16.86
CA ILE A 198 -1.10 13.02 16.23
C ILE A 198 -2.60 13.32 16.21
N THR A 199 -2.96 14.51 16.67
CA THR A 199 -4.35 14.90 16.92
C THR A 199 -5.00 15.76 15.84
N LEU A 200 -4.25 16.15 14.79
CA LEU A 200 -4.70 17.11 13.76
C LEU A 200 -5.35 18.36 14.36
N ALA A 201 -4.80 18.88 15.45
CA ALA A 201 -5.51 19.83 16.28
C ALA A 201 -5.12 21.28 15.94
N LEU A 202 -5.86 22.28 16.45
CA LEU A 202 -5.54 23.69 16.25
C LEU A 202 -4.05 23.98 16.48
N GLY A 203 -3.41 24.59 15.48
CA GLY A 203 -1.98 24.95 15.48
C GLY A 203 -1.02 23.85 15.05
N ASP A 204 -1.50 22.61 14.87
CA ASP A 204 -0.77 21.56 14.15
C ASP A 204 -0.67 21.93 12.67
N SER A 205 0.30 21.35 11.97
CA SER A 205 0.55 21.68 10.56
C SER A 205 0.95 20.46 9.74
N LEU A 206 0.76 20.57 8.43
CA LEU A 206 1.09 19.56 7.45
C LEU A 206 1.88 20.20 6.31
N ILE A 207 2.97 19.56 5.92
CA ILE A 207 3.85 20.02 4.84
C ILE A 207 3.92 18.90 3.80
N LEU A 208 3.39 19.13 2.61
CA LEU A 208 3.63 18.26 1.45
C LEU A 208 4.87 18.75 0.71
N LEU A 209 5.82 17.86 0.47
CA LEU A 209 7.03 18.10 -0.30
C LEU A 209 6.94 17.36 -1.63
N PHE A 210 7.12 18.08 -2.73
CA PHE A 210 7.13 17.53 -4.09
C PHE A 210 8.56 17.30 -4.59
N GLU A 211 8.72 16.49 -5.64
CA GLU A 211 10.05 16.15 -6.18
C GLU A 211 10.85 17.37 -6.64
N ASP A 212 10.18 18.34 -7.25
CA ASP A 212 10.75 19.62 -7.70
C ASP A 212 11.06 20.61 -6.55
N LYS A 213 10.97 20.14 -5.29
CA LYS A 213 11.15 20.90 -4.05
C LYS A 213 10.06 21.92 -3.74
N THR A 214 8.97 21.97 -4.52
CA THR A 214 7.77 22.73 -4.15
C THR A 214 7.21 22.21 -2.84
N LYS A 215 6.62 23.12 -2.05
CA LYS A 215 6.00 22.79 -0.77
C LYS A 215 4.61 23.38 -0.69
N LEU A 216 3.65 22.57 -0.25
CA LEU A 216 2.35 23.05 0.22
C LEU A 216 2.30 22.95 1.74
N ASN A 217 1.99 24.06 2.41
CA ASN A 217 1.95 24.14 3.86
C ASN A 217 0.52 24.41 4.33
N PHE A 218 -0.01 23.52 5.16
CA PHE A 218 -1.32 23.64 5.76
C PHE A 218 -1.16 23.83 7.26
N THR A 219 -1.80 24.85 7.82
CA THR A 219 -1.88 25.03 9.29
C THR A 219 -3.34 24.93 9.69
N PHE A 220 -3.64 24.04 10.63
CA PHE A 220 -5.01 23.79 11.05
C PHE A 220 -5.51 24.92 11.94
N LYS A 221 -6.59 25.56 11.49
CA LYS A 221 -7.24 26.70 12.20
C LYS A 221 -8.42 26.27 13.06
N ASN A 222 -8.87 25.02 12.93
CA ASN A 222 -9.98 24.47 13.69
C ASN A 222 -9.47 23.51 14.77
N ALA A 223 -10.26 23.33 15.82
CA ALA A 223 -10.06 22.18 16.71
C ALA A 223 -10.19 20.90 15.87
N GLY A 224 -9.28 19.94 16.09
CA GLY A 224 -9.38 18.65 15.42
C GLY A 224 -10.62 17.90 15.92
N GLU A 225 -11.30 17.21 15.03
CA GLU A 225 -12.50 16.43 15.32
C GLU A 225 -12.16 14.94 15.52
N GLY A 226 -13.13 14.18 16.03
CA GLY A 226 -13.06 12.72 16.16
C GLY A 226 -12.50 12.19 17.49
N THR A 227 -12.16 10.91 17.50
CA THR A 227 -11.73 10.15 18.69
C THR A 227 -10.25 9.80 18.62
N ARG A 228 -9.69 9.20 19.69
CA ARG A 228 -8.31 8.69 19.64
C ARG A 228 -8.23 7.64 18.54
N GLY A 229 -7.23 7.75 17.67
CA GLY A 229 -7.08 6.88 16.50
C GLY A 229 -7.98 7.24 15.31
N ASP A 230 -8.84 8.25 15.41
CA ASP A 230 -9.70 8.72 14.32
C ASP A 230 -9.82 10.23 14.36
N ARG A 231 -8.86 10.93 13.77
CA ARG A 231 -8.76 12.40 13.84
C ARG A 231 -9.00 13.04 12.49
N PHE A 232 -9.76 14.14 12.48
CA PHE A 232 -10.11 14.87 11.27
C PHE A 232 -9.79 16.35 11.40
N ASN A 233 -9.35 16.96 10.30
CA ASN A 233 -9.32 18.41 10.15
C ASN A 233 -9.29 18.75 8.66
N HIS A 234 -9.51 20.02 8.31
CA HIS A 234 -9.49 20.47 6.94
C HIS A 234 -8.71 21.77 6.79
N ALA A 235 -8.31 22.07 5.56
CA ALA A 235 -7.70 23.34 5.21
C ALA A 235 -8.22 23.82 3.86
N PRO A 236 -8.52 25.12 3.70
CA PRO A 236 -8.92 25.68 2.42
C PRO A 236 -7.81 25.48 1.37
N ILE A 237 -8.20 25.24 0.13
CA ILE A 237 -7.31 25.13 -1.01
C ILE A 237 -7.84 25.96 -2.18
N GLY A 238 -6.93 26.42 -3.04
CA GLY A 238 -7.26 27.11 -4.26
C GLY A 238 -6.78 26.36 -5.51
N PHE A 239 -6.80 27.08 -6.62
CA PHE A 239 -6.35 26.58 -7.91
C PHE A 239 -4.87 26.18 -7.90
N GLU A 240 -4.01 26.90 -7.18
CA GLU A 240 -2.57 26.62 -7.12
C GLU A 240 -2.27 25.26 -6.47
N GLU A 241 -2.95 24.95 -5.36
CA GLU A 241 -2.84 23.65 -4.68
C GLU A 241 -3.36 22.52 -5.56
N LEU A 242 -4.55 22.70 -6.16
CA LEU A 242 -5.14 21.71 -7.08
C LEU A 242 -4.24 21.43 -8.28
N ASN A 243 -3.71 22.49 -8.91
CA ASN A 243 -2.76 22.36 -10.01
C ASN A 243 -1.46 21.66 -9.58
N THR A 244 -1.00 21.93 -8.36
CA THR A 244 0.18 21.26 -7.80
C THR A 244 -0.06 19.76 -7.63
N PHE A 245 -1.21 19.34 -7.08
CA PHE A 245 -1.58 17.93 -6.98
C PHE A 245 -1.72 17.24 -8.34
N LEU A 246 -2.22 17.94 -9.35
CA LEU A 246 -2.42 17.39 -10.70
C LEU A 246 -1.10 17.23 -11.48
N THR A 247 -0.17 18.18 -11.31
CA THR A 247 0.99 18.30 -12.21
C THR A 247 2.31 17.85 -11.59
N LYS A 248 2.43 17.81 -10.27
CA LYS A 248 3.70 17.51 -9.57
C LYS A 248 3.65 16.17 -8.86
N ASP A 249 4.79 15.50 -8.80
CA ASP A 249 4.93 14.23 -8.07
C ASP A 249 5.19 14.49 -6.59
N LEU A 250 4.34 13.92 -5.73
CA LEU A 250 4.44 14.05 -4.29
C LEU A 250 5.57 13.17 -3.75
N LEU A 251 6.58 13.76 -3.13
CA LEU A 251 7.68 12.98 -2.54
C LEU A 251 7.29 12.41 -1.18
N LYS A 252 6.82 13.27 -0.26
CA LYS A 252 6.44 12.88 1.11
C LYS A 252 5.63 13.97 1.81
N VAL A 253 4.99 13.59 2.90
CA VAL A 253 4.21 14.49 3.77
C VAL A 253 4.76 14.45 5.18
N LYS A 254 4.96 15.62 5.77
CA LYS A 254 5.30 15.78 7.18
C LYS A 254 4.11 16.34 7.92
N LEU A 255 3.59 15.58 8.88
CA LEU A 255 2.55 16.02 9.78
C LEU A 255 3.18 16.37 11.14
N ILE A 256 2.91 17.56 11.65
CA ILE A 256 3.57 18.14 12.82
C ILE A 256 2.52 18.40 13.89
N SER A 257 2.68 17.78 15.06
CA SER A 257 1.92 18.16 16.25
C SER A 257 2.71 19.19 17.04
N LYS A 258 2.25 20.45 17.02
CA LYS A 258 2.94 21.55 17.70
C LYS A 258 2.89 21.37 19.22
N ARG A 259 1.75 20.94 19.75
CA ARG A 259 1.53 20.77 21.20
C ARG A 259 2.36 19.64 21.79
N LYS A 260 2.49 18.53 21.06
CA LYS A 260 3.26 17.36 21.49
C LYS A 260 4.74 17.44 21.09
N ASN A 261 5.12 18.45 20.31
CA ASN A 261 6.48 18.63 19.78
C ASN A 261 7.02 17.38 19.06
N LEU A 262 6.18 16.77 18.23
CA LEU A 262 6.52 15.57 17.45
C LEU A 262 6.02 15.69 16.01
N TYR A 263 6.54 14.84 15.14
CA TYR A 263 6.09 14.77 13.76
C TYR A 263 6.09 13.33 13.25
N SER A 264 5.23 13.06 12.27
CA SER A 264 5.20 11.82 11.50
C SER A 264 5.45 12.14 10.04
N ILE A 265 6.15 11.22 9.35
CA ILE A 265 6.38 11.28 7.91
C ILE A 265 5.51 10.23 7.24
N TYR A 266 4.91 10.59 6.11
CA TYR A 266 4.11 9.68 5.29
C TYR A 266 4.59 9.74 3.85
N HIS A 267 4.53 8.60 3.16
CA HIS A 267 4.99 8.47 1.77
C HIS A 267 4.10 7.50 0.96
N MET A 268 4.11 7.64 -0.36
CA MET A 268 3.49 6.66 -1.27
C MET A 268 4.38 5.44 -1.51
N ASP A 269 5.69 5.55 -1.27
CA ASP A 269 6.64 4.46 -1.47
C ASP A 269 6.77 3.62 -0.20
N HIS A 270 5.75 2.80 0.08
CA HIS A 270 5.67 2.02 1.32
C HIS A 270 6.21 0.60 1.18
N SER A 271 6.74 0.06 2.28
CA SER A 271 7.20 -1.34 2.37
C SER A 271 6.12 -2.33 2.81
N ILE A 272 4.86 -1.87 2.96
CA ILE A 272 3.74 -2.73 3.37
C ILE A 272 3.50 -3.79 2.29
N ILE A 273 3.60 -5.06 2.69
CA ILE A 273 3.30 -6.20 1.82
C ILE A 273 1.78 -6.42 1.84
N LYS A 274 1.13 -6.34 0.67
CA LYS A 274 -0.33 -6.39 0.49
C LYS A 274 -1.06 -7.53 1.22
N ASN A 275 -0.38 -8.64 1.52
CA ASN A 275 -0.99 -9.88 2.01
C ASN A 275 -0.37 -10.37 3.34
N ASN A 276 0.37 -9.53 4.08
CA ASN A 276 1.07 -9.97 5.28
C ASN A 276 0.16 -10.20 6.50
N ASP A 277 -1.06 -9.66 6.51
CA ASP A 277 -1.96 -9.74 7.66
C ASP A 277 -3.20 -10.60 7.36
N SER A 278 -3.62 -11.38 8.37
CA SER A 278 -4.74 -12.32 8.33
C SER A 278 -6.13 -11.67 8.21
N ASP A 279 -6.19 -10.35 8.02
CA ASP A 279 -7.41 -9.56 8.00
C ASP A 279 -7.54 -8.89 6.64
N SER A 280 -8.44 -9.41 5.79
CA SER A 280 -8.68 -8.95 4.42
C SER A 280 -9.13 -7.49 4.32
N SER A 281 -9.44 -6.84 5.45
CA SER A 281 -9.75 -5.42 5.56
C SER A 281 -8.54 -4.49 5.52
N GLN A 282 -7.31 -5.02 5.59
CA GLN A 282 -6.07 -4.25 5.78
C GLN A 282 -5.20 -4.12 4.52
N GLN A 283 -5.81 -4.00 3.34
CA GLN A 283 -5.06 -3.84 2.10
C GLN A 283 -4.68 -2.39 1.82
N THR A 284 -3.56 -2.19 1.12
CA THR A 284 -3.14 -0.88 0.64
C THR A 284 -3.90 -0.50 -0.65
N GLN A 285 -4.21 0.79 -0.82
CA GLN A 285 -4.93 1.32 -1.99
C GLN A 285 -4.14 1.16 -3.29
N TYR A 286 -2.82 1.21 -3.18
CA TYR A 286 -1.86 1.05 -4.25
C TYR A 286 -0.66 0.24 -3.73
N SER A 287 0.20 -0.20 -4.65
CA SER A 287 1.30 -1.12 -4.39
C SER A 287 2.67 -0.45 -4.48
N ASN A 288 2.75 0.70 -5.15
CA ASN A 288 3.99 1.46 -5.28
C ASN A 288 3.70 2.95 -5.43
N LYS A 289 4.79 3.72 -5.40
CA LYS A 289 4.77 5.16 -5.65
C LYS A 289 4.07 5.54 -6.96
N LYS A 290 4.29 4.80 -8.06
CA LYS A 290 3.73 5.12 -9.38
C LYS A 290 2.20 5.05 -9.40
N GLU A 291 1.63 3.98 -8.89
CA GLU A 291 0.19 3.81 -8.70
C GLU A 291 -0.38 4.89 -7.76
N GLY A 292 0.33 5.19 -6.66
CA GLY A 292 -0.05 6.27 -5.74
C GLY A 292 -0.08 7.66 -6.38
N GLN A 293 0.93 8.01 -7.19
CA GLN A 293 0.95 9.29 -7.93
C GLN A 293 -0.19 9.36 -8.94
N PHE A 294 -0.39 8.28 -9.70
CA PHE A 294 -1.48 8.22 -10.66
C PHE A 294 -2.82 8.41 -9.97
N LEU A 295 -3.07 7.71 -8.87
CA LEU A 295 -4.33 7.78 -8.14
C LEU A 295 -4.60 9.19 -7.58
N LEU A 296 -3.60 9.84 -6.98
CA LEU A 296 -3.72 11.22 -6.49
C LEU A 296 -4.06 12.19 -7.62
N LYS A 297 -3.36 12.10 -8.76
CA LYS A 297 -3.60 12.95 -9.94
C LYS A 297 -4.97 12.67 -10.56
N TYR A 298 -5.35 11.40 -10.69
CA TYR A 298 -6.64 10.98 -11.24
C TYR A 298 -7.80 11.48 -10.39
N MET A 299 -7.75 11.24 -9.07
CA MET A 299 -8.73 11.76 -8.11
C MET A 299 -8.86 13.28 -8.19
N THR A 300 -7.74 14.00 -8.26
CA THR A 300 -7.71 15.46 -8.41
C THR A 300 -8.34 15.91 -9.73
N GLY A 301 -8.03 15.23 -10.83
CA GLY A 301 -8.61 15.48 -12.15
C GLY A 301 -10.13 15.31 -12.17
N CYS A 302 -10.64 14.18 -11.66
CA CYS A 302 -12.08 13.94 -11.53
C CYS A 302 -12.77 15.01 -10.68
N PHE A 303 -12.12 15.43 -9.58
CA PHE A 303 -12.66 16.48 -8.73
C PHE A 303 -12.76 17.82 -9.48
N ILE A 304 -11.71 18.22 -10.21
CA ILE A 304 -11.71 19.45 -11.01
C ILE A 304 -12.80 19.40 -12.10
N GLU A 305 -12.90 18.29 -12.83
CA GLU A 305 -13.91 18.11 -13.87
C GLU A 305 -15.32 18.24 -13.32
N MET A 306 -15.59 17.63 -12.16
CA MET A 306 -16.89 17.71 -11.51
C MET A 306 -17.26 19.14 -11.10
N ASN A 307 -16.29 19.88 -10.56
CA ASN A 307 -16.45 21.29 -10.23
C ASN A 307 -16.72 22.15 -11.46
N GLN A 308 -16.03 21.90 -12.58
CA GLN A 308 -16.25 22.62 -13.84
C GLN A 308 -17.62 22.33 -14.46
N LYS A 309 -18.11 21.09 -14.32
CA LYS A 309 -19.41 20.65 -14.82
C LYS A 309 -20.56 21.35 -14.10
N TYR A 310 -20.51 21.44 -12.77
CA TYR A 310 -21.62 21.92 -11.96
C TYR A 310 -21.52 23.38 -11.51
N LYS A 311 -20.31 23.98 -11.53
CA LYS A 311 -20.08 25.41 -11.25
C LYS A 311 -20.77 25.91 -9.99
N ILE A 312 -20.60 25.17 -8.90
CA ILE A 312 -21.03 25.56 -7.55
C ILE A 312 -20.05 26.59 -7.02
#